data_AF-A0AAV9RWX5-F1
#
_entry.id   AF-A0AAV9RWX5-F1
#
_cell.length_a   1.000
_cell.length_b   1.000
_cell.length_c   1.000
_cell.angle_alpha   90.00
_cell.angle_beta   90.00
_cell.angle_gamma   90.00
#
_symmetry.space_group_name_H-M   'P 1'
#
loop_
_entity.id
_entity.type
_entity.pdbx_description
1 polymer ?
#
loop_
_entity_poly.entity_id
_entity_poly.type
_entity_poly.pdbx_seq_one_letter_code
_entity_poly.pdbx_strand_id
1 'polypeptide(L)'
;MKLMFSISLFLLLPYCTSQTSDVIIESTPASSIGGVIQTELEKTVTLVCTLQSGTHDDKELVWLRNGAAVDLKDGNKENRSSVCISPVIIEDEGATFTCHLKSNTSNKVFVTLNVTYHTDISGLEEVTVEDGESLVLQCHMRANPMVTLVTWKLNGSLVDLSTSSFIITSDGITSKLQINKVERSLHEGLYQCTATSSVYGERSKSFQLTVTEKTLKFPLMPMIAGLVVVGLTALLAIISRWRKIARCCK
;
A
#
# COMPACT_ATOMS: atom_id res chain seq x y z
N MET A 1 17.28 24.47 79.67
CA MET A 1 16.14 24.98 78.88
C MET A 1 16.31 24.45 77.45
N LYS A 2 15.54 23.43 77.05
CA LYS A 2 15.64 22.79 75.73
C LYS A 2 14.90 23.64 74.70
N LEU A 3 15.60 24.24 73.74
CA LEU A 3 14.96 24.93 72.61
C LEU A 3 14.64 23.90 71.53
N MET A 4 13.34 23.72 71.23
CA MET A 4 12.85 22.86 70.17
C MET A 4 12.90 23.59 68.83
N PHE A 5 13.52 22.95 67.84
CA PHE A 5 13.47 23.33 66.42
C PHE A 5 12.04 23.17 65.87
N SER A 6 11.54 24.16 65.15
CA SER A 6 10.36 24.02 64.27
C SER A 6 10.78 24.31 62.84
N ILE A 7 10.98 23.24 62.06
CA ILE A 7 11.25 23.31 60.62
C ILE A 7 9.89 23.26 59.92
N SER A 8 9.43 24.39 59.39
CA SER A 8 8.22 24.43 58.56
C SER A 8 8.52 23.87 57.18
N LEU A 9 7.97 22.68 56.91
CA LEU A 9 8.04 21.98 55.64
C LEU A 9 7.05 22.65 54.65
N PHE A 10 7.54 23.52 53.77
CA PHE A 10 6.75 24.05 52.66
C PHE A 10 6.53 22.95 51.62
N LEU A 11 5.31 22.39 51.58
CA LEU A 11 4.86 21.51 50.52
C LEU A 11 4.73 22.31 49.21
N LEU A 12 5.70 22.14 48.30
CA LEU A 12 5.59 22.57 46.91
C LEU A 12 4.54 21.69 46.22
N LEU A 13 3.29 22.16 46.19
CA LEU A 13 2.26 21.59 45.32
C LEU A 13 2.70 21.75 43.85
N PRO A 14 2.69 20.69 43.03
CA PRO A 14 3.01 20.81 41.62
C PRO A 14 1.88 21.61 40.96
N TYR A 15 2.17 22.83 40.52
CA TYR A 15 1.28 23.58 39.65
C TYR A 15 1.15 22.81 38.34
N CYS A 16 0.03 22.11 38.17
CA CYS A 16 -0.38 21.56 36.89
C CYS A 16 -0.81 22.73 36.01
N THR A 17 0.10 23.24 35.19
CA THR A 17 -0.23 24.25 34.18
C THR A 17 -1.08 23.57 33.11
N SER A 18 -2.40 23.72 33.16
CA SER A 18 -3.27 23.38 32.04
C SER A 18 -2.97 24.33 30.90
N GLN A 19 -2.25 23.88 29.86
CA GLN A 19 -2.19 24.61 28.60
C GLN A 19 -3.60 24.56 27.98
N THR A 20 -4.34 25.66 28.10
CA THR A 20 -5.57 25.87 27.35
C THR A 20 -5.22 26.39 25.96
N SER A 21 -5.71 25.72 24.92
CA SER A 21 -5.46 26.17 23.55
C SER A 21 -6.35 27.34 23.17
N ASP A 22 -5.78 28.35 22.50
CA ASP A 22 -6.50 29.59 22.10
C ASP A 22 -7.53 29.33 21.00
N VAL A 23 -7.42 28.19 20.31
CA VAL A 23 -8.31 27.78 19.22
C VAL A 23 -8.88 26.38 19.52
N ILE A 24 -10.09 26.13 19.02
CA ILE A 24 -10.75 24.82 19.08
C ILE A 24 -11.17 24.42 17.67
N ILE A 25 -11.10 23.11 17.37
CA ILE A 25 -11.72 22.51 16.20
C ILE A 25 -12.97 21.74 16.63
N GLU A 26 -14.12 22.11 16.06
CA GLU A 26 -15.34 21.33 16.07
C GLU A 26 -15.47 20.60 14.73
N SER A 27 -15.98 19.37 14.77
CA SER A 27 -16.13 18.52 13.59
C SER A 27 -17.53 17.93 13.48
N THR A 28 -18.00 17.77 12.26
CA THR A 28 -19.19 16.98 11.93
C THR A 28 -18.80 15.95 10.86
N PRO A 29 -18.85 14.63 11.15
CA PRO A 29 -19.20 14.01 12.44
C PRO A 29 -18.22 14.36 13.57
N ALA A 30 -18.68 14.23 14.82
CA ALA A 30 -17.89 14.61 15.98
C ALA A 30 -16.66 13.70 16.18
N SER A 31 -15.51 14.29 16.49
CA SER A 31 -14.29 13.57 16.83
C SER A 31 -14.38 12.86 18.18
N SER A 32 -13.70 11.72 18.31
CA SER A 32 -13.52 11.01 19.58
C SER A 32 -12.54 11.73 20.53
N ILE A 33 -12.48 11.24 21.77
CA ILE A 33 -11.48 11.66 22.77
C ILE A 33 -10.09 11.31 22.21
N GLY A 34 -9.35 12.34 21.78
CA GLY A 34 -8.09 12.18 21.06
C GLY A 34 -8.06 12.83 19.67
N GLY A 35 -9.16 13.45 19.23
CA GLY A 35 -9.19 14.23 17.98
C GLY A 35 -9.32 13.37 16.71
N VAL A 36 -9.79 12.13 16.82
CA VAL A 36 -9.98 11.25 15.64
C VAL A 36 -11.42 11.31 15.16
N ILE A 37 -11.62 11.63 13.89
CA ILE A 37 -12.95 11.72 13.26
C ILE A 37 -13.19 10.42 12.47
N GLN A 38 -14.21 9.67 12.86
CA GLN A 38 -14.63 8.45 12.18
C GLN A 38 -15.53 8.82 10.99
N THR A 39 -15.21 8.35 9.79
CA THR A 39 -15.99 8.60 8.58
C THR A 39 -15.84 7.47 7.57
N GLU A 40 -16.59 7.54 6.46
CA GLU A 40 -16.58 6.56 5.38
C GLU A 40 -16.38 7.26 4.02
N LEU A 41 -16.11 6.48 2.97
CA LEU A 41 -15.99 7.01 1.60
C LEU A 41 -17.28 7.71 1.15
N GLU A 42 -17.11 8.68 0.25
CA GLU A 42 -18.21 9.48 -0.34
C GLU A 42 -19.01 10.33 0.66
N LYS A 43 -18.67 10.29 1.95
CA LYS A 43 -19.22 11.18 2.96
C LYS A 43 -18.59 12.56 2.88
N THR A 44 -19.13 13.48 3.67
CA THR A 44 -18.59 14.82 3.85
C THR A 44 -18.23 15.03 5.31
N VAL A 45 -17.02 15.53 5.56
CA VAL A 45 -16.58 15.96 6.89
C VAL A 45 -16.43 17.47 6.87
N THR A 46 -17.09 18.15 7.81
CA THR A 46 -16.94 19.60 7.99
C THR A 46 -16.16 19.87 9.27
N LEU A 47 -15.13 20.70 9.15
CA LEU A 47 -14.33 21.18 10.27
C LEU A 47 -14.57 22.67 10.45
N VAL A 48 -14.68 23.10 11.70
CA VAL A 48 -14.85 24.49 12.09
C VAL A 48 -13.81 24.79 13.15
N CYS A 49 -12.92 25.74 12.86
CA CYS A 49 -11.99 26.27 13.83
C CYS A 49 -12.50 27.59 14.37
N THR A 50 -12.54 27.73 15.69
CA THR A 50 -12.97 28.94 16.40
C THR A 50 -11.88 29.44 17.32
N LEU A 51 -11.65 30.75 17.30
CA LEU A 51 -10.83 31.45 18.28
C LEU A 51 -11.60 31.58 19.59
N GLN A 52 -11.01 31.14 20.70
CA GLN A 52 -11.56 31.32 22.04
C GLN A 52 -11.47 32.78 22.46
N SER A 53 -12.39 33.21 23.34
CA SER A 53 -12.45 34.59 23.83
C SER A 53 -11.17 34.98 24.58
N GLY A 54 -10.35 35.83 23.95
CA GLY A 54 -9.13 36.43 24.49
C GLY A 54 -8.82 37.77 23.80
N THR A 55 -7.94 38.59 24.38
CA THR A 55 -7.46 39.83 23.76
C THR A 55 -6.39 39.50 22.73
N HIS A 56 -6.82 39.09 21.53
CA HIS A 56 -5.93 38.83 20.41
C HIS A 56 -6.03 39.98 19.38
N ASP A 57 -4.91 40.64 19.13
CA ASP A 57 -4.79 41.69 18.10
C ASP A 57 -4.85 41.11 16.68
N ASP A 58 -4.40 39.87 16.52
CA ASP A 58 -4.52 39.07 15.29
C ASP A 58 -5.57 37.97 15.48
N LYS A 59 -6.52 37.92 14.55
CA LYS A 59 -7.65 36.99 14.53
C LYS A 59 -7.63 36.07 13.32
N GLU A 60 -6.56 36.13 12.53
CA GLU A 60 -6.38 35.33 11.32
C GLU A 60 -6.01 33.89 11.70
N LEU A 61 -6.82 32.95 11.22
CA LEU A 61 -6.71 31.51 11.39
C LEU A 61 -6.11 30.90 10.12
N VAL A 62 -5.24 29.92 10.34
CA VAL A 62 -4.58 29.15 9.29
C VAL A 62 -4.96 27.70 9.43
N TRP A 63 -5.33 27.10 8.29
CA TRP A 63 -5.55 25.65 8.18
C TRP A 63 -4.37 24.99 7.49
N LEU A 64 -3.91 23.87 8.04
CA LEU A 64 -2.97 22.97 7.39
C LEU A 64 -3.61 21.61 7.17
N ARG A 65 -3.41 21.01 5.99
CA ARG A 65 -3.67 19.60 5.71
C ARG A 65 -2.35 18.88 5.54
N ASN A 66 -2.06 17.90 6.40
CA ASN A 66 -0.77 17.19 6.42
C ASN A 66 0.44 18.15 6.47
N GLY A 67 0.30 19.26 7.20
CA GLY A 67 1.32 20.30 7.33
C GLY A 67 1.37 21.32 6.18
N ALA A 68 0.68 21.09 5.06
CA ALA A 68 0.61 22.04 3.94
C ALA A 68 -0.55 23.02 4.11
N ALA A 69 -0.32 24.30 3.80
CA ALA A 69 -1.34 25.34 3.93
C ALA A 69 -2.53 25.10 3.00
N VAL A 70 -3.73 25.18 3.56
CA VAL A 70 -4.98 25.16 2.81
C VAL A 70 -5.27 26.58 2.33
N ASP A 71 -5.55 26.73 1.04
CA ASP A 71 -5.94 28.03 0.49
C ASP A 71 -7.37 28.37 0.92
N LEU A 72 -7.50 29.43 1.72
CA LEU A 72 -8.77 29.91 2.26
C LEU A 72 -9.21 31.16 1.49
N LYS A 73 -10.52 31.31 1.28
CA LYS A 73 -11.11 32.54 0.72
C LYS A 73 -11.02 33.68 1.74
N ASP A 74 -10.98 34.93 1.27
CA ASP A 74 -10.73 36.13 2.11
C ASP A 74 -11.84 36.50 3.10
N GLY A 75 -12.90 35.68 3.24
CA GLY A 75 -13.89 35.77 4.32
C GLY A 75 -13.91 34.57 5.27
N ASN A 76 -13.03 33.59 5.06
CA ASN A 76 -12.98 32.32 5.80
C ASN A 76 -11.67 32.15 6.56
N LYS A 77 -11.16 33.26 7.11
CA LYS A 77 -9.87 33.30 7.81
C LYS A 77 -9.97 33.95 9.18
N GLU A 78 -11.02 34.67 9.53
CA GLU A 78 -11.02 35.49 10.74
C GLU A 78 -12.01 34.99 11.79
N ASN A 79 -11.57 34.85 13.05
CA ASN A 79 -12.33 34.41 14.25
C ASN A 79 -12.93 32.99 14.17
N ARG A 80 -13.56 32.65 13.05
CA ARG A 80 -14.18 31.37 12.75
C ARG A 80 -13.91 31.01 11.30
N SER A 81 -13.22 29.91 11.07
CA SER A 81 -12.89 29.40 9.74
C SER A 81 -13.39 27.96 9.59
N SER A 82 -13.92 27.60 8.42
CA SER A 82 -14.45 26.26 8.16
C SER A 82 -13.87 25.66 6.87
N VAL A 83 -13.53 24.38 6.92
CA VAL A 83 -13.09 23.61 5.75
C VAL A 83 -13.92 22.35 5.62
N CYS A 84 -14.14 21.90 4.39
CA CYS A 84 -14.92 20.72 4.09
C CYS A 84 -14.09 19.73 3.28
N ILE A 85 -14.20 18.45 3.64
CA ILE A 85 -13.66 17.32 2.89
C ILE A 85 -14.85 16.64 2.22
N SER A 86 -14.94 16.74 0.88
CA SER A 86 -16.06 16.21 0.11
C SER A 86 -15.69 15.99 -1.36
N PRO A 87 -15.89 14.77 -1.91
CA PRO A 87 -16.15 13.53 -1.18
C PRO A 87 -14.91 13.09 -0.39
N VAL A 88 -15.12 12.37 0.71
CA VAL A 88 -14.02 11.64 1.38
C VAL A 88 -13.55 10.49 0.48
N ILE A 89 -12.23 10.41 0.26
CA ILE A 89 -11.57 9.40 -0.58
C ILE A 89 -10.56 8.57 0.23
N ILE A 90 -10.03 7.50 -0.36
CA ILE A 90 -9.09 6.59 0.33
C ILE A 90 -7.82 7.33 0.78
N GLU A 91 -7.37 8.33 0.01
CA GLU A 91 -6.17 9.12 0.32
C GLU A 91 -6.37 10.09 1.50
N ASP A 92 -7.60 10.25 1.99
CA ASP A 92 -7.90 11.01 3.22
C ASP A 92 -7.64 10.19 4.49
N GLU A 93 -7.43 8.87 4.40
CA GLU A 93 -7.12 8.02 5.54
C GLU A 93 -5.86 8.50 6.27
N GLY A 94 -5.99 8.75 7.58
CA GLY A 94 -4.90 9.28 8.41
C GLY A 94 -4.54 10.75 8.14
N ALA A 95 -5.29 11.46 7.27
CA ALA A 95 -5.04 12.86 7.01
C ALA A 95 -5.24 13.70 8.27
N THR A 96 -4.30 14.60 8.54
CA THR A 96 -4.30 15.49 9.71
C THR A 96 -4.68 16.90 9.28
N PHE A 97 -5.64 17.48 10.00
CA PHE A 97 -6.08 18.86 9.82
C PHE A 97 -5.70 19.65 11.06
N THR A 98 -4.87 20.66 10.89
CA THR A 98 -4.39 21.53 11.98
C THR A 98 -4.93 22.93 11.80
N CYS A 99 -5.40 23.53 12.89
CA CYS A 99 -5.74 24.95 12.93
C CYS A 99 -4.89 25.67 13.98
N HIS A 100 -4.44 26.88 13.65
CA HIS A 100 -3.78 27.79 14.58
C HIS A 100 -3.99 29.24 14.19
N LEU A 101 -3.72 30.15 15.12
CA LEU A 101 -3.60 31.57 14.85
C LEU A 101 -2.33 31.85 14.05
N LYS A 102 -2.42 32.72 13.04
CA LYS A 102 -1.27 33.11 12.22
C LYS A 102 -0.14 33.72 13.04
N SER A 103 -0.47 34.54 14.03
CA SER A 103 0.47 35.13 15.00
C SER A 103 1.08 34.14 15.99
N ASN A 104 0.45 32.99 16.25
CA ASN A 104 0.90 32.03 17.25
C ASN A 104 0.85 30.58 16.73
N THR A 105 1.95 30.15 16.13
CA THR A 105 2.11 28.79 15.59
C THR A 105 2.36 27.73 16.67
N SER A 106 2.63 28.13 17.91
CA SER A 106 2.90 27.22 19.04
C SER A 106 1.62 26.64 19.63
N ASN A 107 0.51 27.40 19.58
CA ASN A 107 -0.78 26.98 20.12
C ASN A 107 -1.69 26.45 19.01
N LYS A 108 -1.44 25.21 18.59
CA LYS A 108 -2.17 24.56 17.49
C LYS A 108 -2.99 23.38 17.98
N VAL A 109 -4.18 23.24 17.41
CA VAL A 109 -5.05 22.07 17.59
C VAL A 109 -5.13 21.29 16.29
N PHE A 110 -5.29 19.98 16.40
CA PHE A 110 -5.39 19.11 15.23
C PHE A 110 -6.42 18.01 15.43
N VAL A 111 -6.95 17.54 14.31
CA VAL A 111 -7.80 16.36 14.21
C VAL A 111 -7.28 15.46 13.10
N THR A 112 -7.54 14.17 13.21
CA THR A 112 -7.12 13.16 12.24
C THR A 112 -8.34 12.42 11.71
N LEU A 113 -8.41 12.19 10.41
CA LEU A 113 -9.46 11.36 9.81
C LEU A 113 -9.10 9.88 9.94
N ASN A 114 -10.08 9.09 10.38
CA ASN A 114 -10.09 7.64 10.23
C ASN A 114 -11.25 7.28 9.30
N VAL A 115 -10.91 7.01 8.05
CA VAL A 115 -11.79 6.67 6.94
C VAL A 115 -11.87 5.14 6.86
N THR A 116 -13.01 4.60 7.26
CA THR A 116 -13.26 3.16 7.17
C THR A 116 -13.87 2.80 5.82
N TYR A 117 -13.38 1.71 5.22
CA TYR A 117 -13.83 1.23 3.92
C TYR A 117 -13.62 -0.28 3.77
N HIS A 118 -14.44 -0.89 2.92
CA HIS A 118 -14.38 -2.31 2.60
C HIS A 118 -13.06 -2.69 1.93
N THR A 119 -12.69 -3.97 2.01
CA THR A 119 -11.47 -4.46 1.37
C THR A 119 -11.54 -4.34 -0.15
N ASP A 120 -10.69 -3.49 -0.70
CA ASP A 120 -10.39 -3.45 -2.14
C ASP A 120 -9.22 -4.38 -2.43
N ILE A 121 -9.40 -5.31 -3.37
CA ILE A 121 -8.40 -6.31 -3.73
C ILE A 121 -7.99 -6.10 -5.19
N SER A 122 -6.70 -5.82 -5.39
CA SER A 122 -6.07 -5.65 -6.69
C SER A 122 -5.02 -6.74 -6.95
N GLY A 123 -4.69 -6.93 -8.22
CA GLY A 123 -3.87 -8.04 -8.71
C GLY A 123 -4.17 -8.32 -10.18
N LEU A 124 -3.38 -9.19 -10.81
CA LEU A 124 -3.60 -9.64 -12.19
C LEU A 124 -4.97 -10.36 -12.33
N GLU A 125 -5.52 -10.44 -13.54
CA GLU A 125 -6.74 -11.21 -13.79
C GLU A 125 -6.42 -12.53 -14.50
N GLU A 126 -5.43 -12.50 -15.38
CA GLU A 126 -4.94 -13.66 -16.11
C GLU A 126 -3.42 -13.72 -15.97
N VAL A 127 -2.90 -14.94 -15.80
CA VAL A 127 -1.47 -15.20 -15.66
C VAL A 127 -1.12 -16.40 -16.53
N THR A 128 -0.04 -16.28 -17.30
CA THR A 128 0.47 -17.38 -18.12
C THR A 128 1.90 -17.69 -17.70
N VAL A 129 2.22 -18.98 -17.55
CA VAL A 129 3.54 -19.45 -17.13
C VAL A 129 3.90 -20.72 -17.87
N GLU A 130 5.18 -20.92 -18.18
CA GLU A 130 5.65 -22.16 -18.78
C GLU A 130 5.74 -23.30 -17.76
N ASP A 131 5.46 -24.53 -18.21
CA ASP A 131 5.60 -25.72 -17.38
C ASP A 131 7.05 -25.88 -16.88
N GLY A 132 7.19 -26.10 -15.58
CA GLY A 132 8.46 -26.23 -14.87
C GLY A 132 9.09 -24.93 -14.36
N GLU A 133 8.56 -23.76 -14.71
CA GLU A 133 9.02 -22.46 -14.20
C GLU A 133 8.44 -22.16 -12.80
N SER A 134 9.02 -21.18 -12.11
CA SER A 134 8.49 -20.67 -10.84
C SER A 134 7.44 -19.58 -11.07
N LEU A 135 6.38 -19.57 -10.26
CA LEU A 135 5.31 -18.58 -10.30
C LEU A 135 5.10 -17.93 -8.94
N VAL A 136 4.75 -16.64 -8.92
CA VAL A 136 4.25 -15.94 -7.74
C VAL A 136 2.98 -15.17 -8.12
N LEU A 137 1.83 -15.61 -7.59
CA LEU A 137 0.58 -14.86 -7.64
C LEU A 137 0.54 -13.87 -6.47
N GLN A 138 0.03 -12.66 -6.70
CA GLN A 138 0.00 -11.59 -5.70
C GLN A 138 -1.36 -10.91 -5.63
N CYS A 139 -1.84 -10.72 -4.40
CA CYS A 139 -3.02 -9.94 -4.08
C CYS A 139 -2.64 -8.77 -3.21
N HIS A 140 -2.98 -7.57 -3.64
CA HIS A 140 -2.77 -6.36 -2.89
C HIS A 140 -4.12 -5.86 -2.37
N MET A 141 -4.25 -5.81 -1.05
CA MET A 141 -5.48 -5.54 -0.31
C MET A 141 -5.34 -4.18 0.37
N ARG A 142 -6.28 -3.28 0.10
CA ARG A 142 -6.44 -2.02 0.83
C ARG A 142 -7.72 -2.11 1.64
N ALA A 143 -7.60 -2.00 2.95
CA ALA A 143 -8.75 -2.07 3.86
C ALA A 143 -8.48 -1.26 5.12
N ASN A 144 -9.52 -0.59 5.62
CA ASN A 144 -9.54 -0.04 6.95
C ASN A 144 -10.91 -0.34 7.60
N PRO A 145 -10.98 -1.18 8.66
CA PRO A 145 -9.87 -1.81 9.39
C PRO A 145 -9.08 -2.85 8.58
N MET A 146 -7.83 -3.11 9.02
CA MET A 146 -6.94 -4.08 8.36
C MET A 146 -7.56 -5.48 8.26
N VAL A 147 -7.20 -6.18 7.18
CA VAL A 147 -7.60 -7.57 6.93
C VAL A 147 -7.06 -8.48 8.03
N THR A 148 -7.91 -9.35 8.57
CA THR A 148 -7.54 -10.27 9.66
C THR A 148 -7.11 -11.65 9.17
N LEU A 149 -7.62 -12.08 8.01
CA LEU A 149 -7.30 -13.38 7.42
C LEU A 149 -7.29 -13.29 5.90
N VAL A 150 -6.37 -14.01 5.27
CA VAL A 150 -6.31 -14.20 3.81
C VAL A 150 -6.29 -15.69 3.51
N THR A 151 -7.15 -16.15 2.61
CA THR A 151 -7.21 -17.54 2.16
C THR A 151 -7.05 -17.62 0.65
N TRP A 152 -6.39 -18.68 0.20
CA TRP A 152 -6.24 -18.99 -1.22
C TRP A 152 -6.97 -20.28 -1.55
N LYS A 153 -7.70 -20.26 -2.67
CA LYS A 153 -8.36 -21.43 -3.24
C LYS A 153 -7.88 -21.65 -4.68
N LEU A 154 -7.77 -22.91 -5.07
CA LEU A 154 -7.57 -23.35 -6.44
C LEU A 154 -8.79 -24.19 -6.84
N ASN A 155 -9.47 -23.80 -7.92
CA ASN A 155 -10.66 -24.47 -8.44
C ASN A 155 -11.75 -24.69 -7.37
N GLY A 156 -11.88 -23.73 -6.44
CA GLY A 156 -12.85 -23.77 -5.34
C GLY A 156 -12.40 -24.51 -4.07
N SER A 157 -11.32 -25.29 -4.13
CA SER A 157 -10.74 -25.98 -2.98
C SER A 157 -9.64 -25.14 -2.33
N LEU A 158 -9.52 -25.17 -1.00
CA LEU A 158 -8.41 -24.51 -0.31
C LEU A 158 -7.08 -25.08 -0.80
N VAL A 159 -6.11 -24.19 -1.01
CA VAL A 159 -4.76 -24.59 -1.40
C VAL A 159 -4.13 -25.42 -0.28
N ASP A 160 -3.69 -26.63 -0.62
CA ASP A 160 -3.11 -27.56 0.34
C ASP A 160 -1.61 -27.29 0.54
N LEU A 161 -1.27 -26.64 1.65
CA LEU A 161 0.10 -26.33 2.04
C LEU A 161 0.91 -27.56 2.47
N SER A 162 0.26 -28.71 2.74
CA SER A 162 0.95 -29.94 3.17
C SER A 162 1.74 -30.61 2.04
N THR A 163 1.35 -30.36 0.79
CA THR A 163 1.97 -30.97 -0.40
C THR A 163 3.32 -30.35 -0.79
N SER A 164 3.81 -29.33 -0.07
CA SER A 164 5.05 -28.58 -0.33
C SER A 164 5.13 -27.84 -1.69
N SER A 165 4.12 -27.96 -2.54
CA SER A 165 4.05 -27.28 -3.85
C SER A 165 3.74 -25.79 -3.74
N PHE A 166 3.09 -25.38 -2.64
CA PHE A 166 2.62 -24.01 -2.43
C PHE A 166 3.27 -23.38 -1.20
N ILE A 167 3.69 -22.13 -1.34
CA ILE A 167 4.19 -21.30 -0.24
C ILE A 167 3.36 -20.02 -0.21
N ILE A 168 2.68 -19.76 0.91
CA ILE A 168 1.90 -18.53 1.09
C ILE A 168 2.63 -17.62 2.08
N THR A 169 2.80 -16.36 1.70
CA THR A 169 3.28 -15.30 2.58
C THR A 169 2.26 -14.16 2.57
N SER A 170 2.03 -13.53 3.71
CA SER A 170 1.10 -12.39 3.82
C SER A 170 1.59 -11.44 4.90
N ASP A 171 1.59 -10.14 4.60
CA ASP A 171 1.88 -9.07 5.56
C ASP A 171 0.62 -8.28 5.96
N GLY A 172 -0.58 -8.75 5.58
CA GLY A 172 -1.86 -8.10 5.82
C GLY A 172 -2.28 -7.08 4.75
N ILE A 173 -1.33 -6.59 3.94
CA ILE A 173 -1.56 -5.68 2.81
C ILE A 173 -1.33 -6.40 1.49
N THR A 174 -0.34 -7.30 1.42
CA THR A 174 0.00 -8.09 0.26
C THR A 174 0.09 -9.56 0.65
N SER A 175 -0.68 -10.40 -0.03
CA SER A 175 -0.57 -11.85 0.05
C SER A 175 0.03 -12.41 -1.23
N LYS A 176 1.00 -13.30 -1.10
CA LYS A 176 1.71 -13.93 -2.20
C LYS A 176 1.58 -15.44 -2.10
N LEU A 177 1.16 -16.07 -3.19
CA LEU A 177 1.16 -17.53 -3.36
C LEU A 177 2.24 -17.89 -4.36
N GLN A 178 3.25 -18.62 -3.91
CA GLN A 178 4.40 -19.03 -4.69
C GLN A 178 4.36 -20.52 -5.00
N ILE A 179 4.72 -20.85 -6.23
CA ILE A 179 4.89 -22.21 -6.76
C ILE A 179 6.31 -22.28 -7.33
N ASN A 180 7.17 -23.14 -6.79
CA ASN A 180 8.58 -23.20 -7.21
C ASN A 180 8.76 -23.88 -8.57
N LYS A 181 7.90 -24.84 -8.88
CA LYS A 181 7.90 -25.59 -10.14
C LYS A 181 6.46 -25.83 -10.56
N VAL A 182 6.00 -25.08 -11.55
CA VAL A 182 4.64 -25.20 -12.08
C VAL A 182 4.52 -26.50 -12.87
N GLU A 183 3.35 -27.12 -12.78
CA GLU A 183 3.01 -28.39 -13.42
C GLU A 183 1.57 -28.27 -13.90
N ARG A 184 1.34 -28.35 -15.21
CA ARG A 184 0.02 -28.10 -15.81
C ARG A 184 -1.10 -28.89 -15.13
N SER A 185 -0.89 -30.19 -14.87
CA SER A 185 -1.92 -31.08 -14.31
C SER A 185 -2.33 -30.78 -12.87
N LEU A 186 -1.48 -30.06 -12.11
CA LEU A 186 -1.69 -29.80 -10.69
C LEU A 186 -2.02 -28.35 -10.38
N HIS A 187 -1.43 -27.44 -11.16
CA HIS A 187 -1.40 -26.02 -10.82
C HIS A 187 -2.27 -25.17 -11.75
N GLU A 188 -2.63 -25.63 -12.94
CA GLU A 188 -3.50 -24.87 -13.85
C GLU A 188 -4.92 -24.75 -13.28
N GLY A 189 -5.53 -23.56 -13.42
CA GLY A 189 -6.90 -23.35 -13.00
C GLY A 189 -7.21 -21.95 -12.50
N LEU A 190 -8.37 -21.83 -11.86
CA LEU A 190 -8.87 -20.60 -11.30
C LEU A 190 -8.43 -20.47 -9.84
N TYR A 191 -7.52 -19.53 -9.58
CA TYR A 191 -7.13 -19.15 -8.24
C TYR A 191 -8.08 -18.08 -7.70
N GLN A 192 -8.37 -18.13 -6.41
CA GLN A 192 -9.15 -17.12 -5.72
C GLN A 192 -8.47 -16.76 -4.40
N CYS A 193 -8.15 -15.48 -4.24
CA CYS A 193 -7.71 -14.94 -2.96
C CYS A 193 -8.90 -14.27 -2.28
N THR A 194 -9.19 -14.69 -1.06
CA THR A 194 -10.26 -14.15 -0.23
C THR A 194 -9.66 -13.49 1.00
N ALA A 195 -9.94 -12.20 1.16
CA ALA A 195 -9.55 -11.40 2.31
C ALA A 195 -10.76 -11.16 3.22
N THR A 196 -10.57 -11.41 4.51
CA THR A 196 -11.61 -11.28 5.54
C THR A 196 -11.34 -10.05 6.41
N SER A 197 -12.30 -9.13 6.46
CA SER A 197 -12.34 -8.00 7.39
C SER A 197 -13.30 -8.32 8.54
N SER A 198 -12.93 -7.92 9.77
CA SER A 198 -13.79 -8.08 10.95
C SER A 198 -15.08 -7.26 10.89
N VAL A 199 -15.09 -6.18 10.10
CA VAL A 199 -16.23 -5.25 9.99
C VAL A 199 -16.99 -5.46 8.68
N TYR A 200 -16.26 -5.58 7.57
CA TYR A 200 -16.88 -5.61 6.23
C TYR A 200 -17.02 -7.03 5.63
N GLY A 201 -16.65 -8.06 6.38
CA GLY A 201 -16.74 -9.44 5.92
C GLY A 201 -15.71 -9.79 4.85
N GLU A 202 -16.06 -10.70 3.95
CA GLU A 202 -15.13 -11.26 2.96
C GLU A 202 -15.24 -10.60 1.59
N ARG A 203 -14.09 -10.35 0.98
CA ARG A 203 -13.96 -9.94 -0.42
C ARG A 203 -12.97 -10.86 -1.10
N SER A 204 -13.21 -11.12 -2.38
CA SER A 204 -12.38 -12.05 -3.14
C SER A 204 -12.01 -11.49 -4.50
N LYS A 205 -10.83 -11.86 -4.97
CA LYS A 205 -10.40 -11.66 -6.36
C LYS A 205 -9.97 -12.99 -6.96
N SER A 206 -10.32 -13.20 -8.22
CA SER A 206 -9.99 -14.42 -8.95
C SER A 206 -8.95 -14.14 -10.03
N PHE A 207 -8.12 -15.16 -10.31
CA PHE A 207 -7.00 -15.15 -11.25
C PHE A 207 -7.07 -16.43 -12.09
N GLN A 208 -7.10 -16.30 -13.40
CA GLN A 208 -6.99 -17.47 -14.28
C GLN A 208 -5.51 -17.76 -14.54
N LEU A 209 -5.02 -18.92 -14.10
CA LEU A 209 -3.67 -19.40 -14.45
C LEU A 209 -3.76 -20.35 -15.64
N THR A 210 -2.99 -20.07 -16.68
CA THR A 210 -2.80 -20.95 -17.84
C THR A 210 -1.35 -21.38 -17.93
N VAL A 211 -1.09 -22.69 -18.07
CA VAL A 211 0.26 -23.24 -18.14
C VAL A 211 0.59 -23.59 -19.59
N THR A 212 1.57 -22.92 -20.19
CA THR A 212 2.04 -23.22 -21.55
C THR A 212 3.06 -24.34 -21.54
N GLU A 213 3.20 -25.03 -22.68
CA GLU A 213 4.23 -26.07 -22.78
C GLU A 213 5.61 -25.46 -22.64
N LYS A 214 6.52 -26.22 -22.07
CA LYS A 214 7.91 -25.81 -21.92
C LYS A 214 8.51 -25.52 -23.29
N THR A 215 8.96 -24.29 -23.50
CA THR A 215 9.71 -23.98 -24.71
C THR A 215 11.08 -24.64 -24.64
N LEU A 216 11.32 -25.64 -25.49
CA LEU A 216 12.66 -26.19 -25.64
C LEU A 216 13.51 -25.09 -26.31
N LYS A 217 14.28 -24.35 -25.50
CA LYS A 217 15.29 -23.40 -25.95
C LYS A 217 16.44 -24.18 -26.60
N PHE A 218 16.19 -24.74 -27.78
CA PHE A 218 17.23 -25.32 -28.61
C PHE A 218 18.24 -24.21 -28.90
N PRO A 219 19.56 -24.45 -28.69
CA PRO A 219 20.59 -23.47 -28.97
C PRO A 219 20.76 -23.33 -30.48
N LEU A 220 19.83 -22.60 -31.10
CA LEU A 220 19.73 -22.41 -32.54
C LEU A 220 21.03 -21.81 -33.08
N MET A 221 21.63 -20.88 -32.34
CA MET A 221 22.88 -20.21 -32.71
C MET A 221 24.07 -21.20 -32.82
N PRO A 222 24.39 -22.02 -31.79
CA PRO A 222 25.37 -23.10 -31.93
C PRO A 222 25.05 -24.10 -33.05
N MET A 223 23.77 -24.46 -33.23
CA MET A 223 23.36 -25.43 -34.24
C MET A 223 23.58 -24.88 -35.67
N ILE A 224 23.21 -23.63 -35.92
CA ILE A 224 23.44 -22.93 -37.19
C ILE A 224 24.94 -22.76 -37.43
N ALA A 225 25.72 -22.32 -36.42
CA ALA A 225 27.16 -22.18 -36.54
C ALA A 225 27.84 -23.51 -36.93
N GLY A 226 27.42 -24.62 -36.30
CA GLY A 226 27.89 -25.95 -36.65
C GLY A 226 27.59 -26.32 -38.11
N LEU A 227 26.37 -26.08 -38.57
CA LEU A 227 25.97 -26.34 -39.97
C LEU A 227 26.76 -25.50 -40.98
N VAL A 228 27.00 -24.21 -40.68
CA VAL A 228 27.78 -23.32 -41.54
C VAL A 228 29.23 -23.79 -41.65
N VAL A 229 29.85 -24.20 -40.54
CA VAL A 229 31.23 -24.73 -40.52
C VAL A 229 31.33 -26.03 -41.32
N VAL A 230 30.38 -26.95 -41.14
CA VAL A 230 30.34 -28.22 -41.90
C VAL A 230 30.14 -27.94 -43.41
N GLY A 231 29.26 -26.99 -43.76
CA GLY A 231 29.05 -26.58 -45.14
C GLY A 231 30.29 -25.99 -45.80
N LEU A 232 30.95 -25.05 -45.13
CA LEU A 232 32.19 -24.41 -45.63
C LEU A 232 33.33 -25.41 -45.78
N THR A 233 33.51 -26.30 -44.81
CA THR A 233 34.57 -27.33 -44.86
C THR A 233 34.33 -28.33 -45.99
N ALA A 234 33.08 -28.77 -46.22
CA ALA A 234 32.72 -29.62 -47.34
C ALA A 234 32.97 -28.93 -48.69
N LEU A 235 32.59 -27.66 -48.82
CA LEU A 235 32.79 -26.87 -50.04
C LEU A 235 34.28 -26.71 -50.36
N LEU A 236 35.11 -26.41 -49.36
CA LEU A 236 36.56 -26.34 -49.50
C LEU A 236 37.16 -27.70 -49.91
N ALA A 237 36.67 -28.81 -49.34
CA ALA A 237 37.11 -30.15 -49.71
C ALA A 237 36.77 -30.49 -51.17
N ILE A 238 35.57 -30.13 -51.63
CA ILE A 238 35.13 -30.32 -53.03
C ILE A 238 36.01 -29.50 -53.98
N ILE A 239 36.23 -28.21 -53.68
CA ILE A 239 37.09 -27.33 -54.50
C ILE A 239 38.52 -27.86 -54.56
N SER A 240 39.07 -28.32 -53.42
CA SER A 240 40.40 -28.93 -53.36
C SER A 240 40.50 -30.18 -54.25
N ARG A 241 39.49 -31.04 -54.20
CA ARG A 241 39.43 -32.27 -55.00
C ARG A 241 39.27 -31.97 -56.49
N TRP A 242 38.43 -31.00 -56.86
CA TRP A 242 38.27 -30.52 -58.23
C TRP A 242 39.55 -29.92 -58.80
N ARG A 243 40.27 -29.09 -58.04
CA ARG A 243 41.58 -28.54 -58.47
C ARG A 243 42.62 -29.63 -58.70
N LYS A 244 42.62 -30.69 -57.88
CA LYS A 244 43.49 -31.86 -58.09
C LYS A 244 43.14 -32.61 -59.40
N ILE A 245 41.87 -32.87 -59.65
CA ILE A 245 41.41 -33.56 -60.87
C ILE A 245 41.75 -32.73 -62.12
N ALA A 246 41.49 -31.41 -62.09
CA ALA A 246 41.80 -30.51 -63.20
C ALA A 246 43.31 -30.41 -63.53
N ARG A 247 44.20 -30.67 -62.56
CA ARG A 247 45.65 -30.73 -62.78
C ARG A 247 46.13 -32.04 -63.41
N CYS A 248 45.37 -33.13 -63.31
CA CYS A 248 45.72 -34.42 -63.93
C CYS A 248 45.23 -34.54 -65.38
N CYS A 249 44.33 -33.67 -65.83
CA CYS A 249 43.82 -33.64 -67.20
C CYS A 249 44.58 -32.66 -68.12
N LYS A 250 45.83 -32.32 -67.78
CA LYS A 250 46.72 -31.44 -68.54
C LYS A 250 48.07 -32.11 -68.70
#